data_AF-A0A366LYL6-F1
#
_entry.id   AF-A0A366LYL6-F1
#
_cell.length_a   1.000
_cell.length_b   1.000
_cell.length_c   1.000
_cell.angle_alpha   90.00
_cell.angle_beta   90.00
_cell.angle_gamma   90.00
#
_symmetry.space_group_name_H-M   'P 1'
#
loop_
_entity.id
_entity.type
_entity.pdbx_description
1 polymer ?
#
loop_
_entity_poly.entity_id
_entity_poly.type
_entity_poly.pdbx_seq_one_letter_code
_entity_poly.pdbx_strand_id
1 'polypeptide(L)' 'MSDFLREIRYADINGDKRADRALITAKDAQFAGMDGDGKADVVRIGWTGVTHAWLNELPANRFDTFHP' A
#
# COMPACT_ATOMS: atom_id res chain seq x y z
N MET A 1 27.83 8.50 6.58
CA MET A 1 26.62 7.72 6.92
C MET A 1 25.46 8.43 6.24
N SER A 2 24.88 7.83 5.20
CA SER A 2 23.92 8.50 4.31
C SER A 2 22.51 8.41 4.90
N ASP A 3 21.92 9.55 5.24
CA ASP A 3 20.51 9.65 5.58
C ASP A 3 19.68 9.42 4.31
N PHE A 4 19.10 8.23 4.19
CA PHE A 4 17.98 8.03 3.26
C PHE A 4 16.86 8.95 3.72
N LEU A 5 16.54 9.95 2.92
CA LEU A 5 15.42 10.87 3.14
C LEU A 5 14.13 10.04 3.27
N ARG A 6 13.74 9.76 4.52
CA ARG A 6 12.44 9.17 4.84
C ARG A 6 11.41 10.26 4.64
N GLU A 7 10.59 10.13 3.61
CA GLU A 7 9.47 11.05 3.40
C GLU A 7 8.44 10.79 4.51
N ILE A 8 8.33 11.72 5.46
CA ILE A 8 7.29 11.71 6.47
C ILE A 8 6.03 12.29 5.82
N ARG A 9 5.00 11.47 5.67
CA ARG A 9 3.68 11.93 5.21
C ARG A 9 2.71 11.97 6.40
N TYR A 10 1.84 12.96 6.38
CA TYR A 10 0.74 13.10 7.34
C TYR A 10 -0.55 12.64 6.64
N ALA A 11 -1.18 11.58 7.14
CA ALA A 11 -2.43 11.05 6.62
C ALA A 11 -3.21 10.38 7.76
N ASP A 12 -4.54 10.44 7.74
CA ASP A 12 -5.36 9.64 8.65
C ASP A 12 -5.35 8.19 8.16
N ILE A 13 -4.73 7.29 8.93
CA ILE A 13 -4.58 5.87 8.57
C ILE A 13 -5.56 5.00 9.34
N ASN A 14 -6.07 5.45 10.48
CA ASN A 14 -6.89 4.65 11.38
C ASN A 14 -8.38 5.05 11.37
N GLY A 15 -8.75 6.14 10.68
CA GLY A 15 -10.12 6.61 10.53
C GLY A 15 -10.61 7.52 11.66
N ASP A 16 -9.74 7.98 12.56
CA ASP A 16 -10.09 8.83 13.71
C ASP A 16 -10.19 10.33 13.37
N LYS A 17 -10.01 10.70 12.09
CA LYS A 17 -10.00 12.07 11.57
C LYS A 17 -8.84 12.92 12.09
N ARG A 18 -7.78 12.32 12.62
CA ARG A 18 -6.54 13.00 13.00
C ARG A 18 -5.44 12.59 12.04
N ALA A 19 -4.49 13.51 11.83
CA ALA A 19 -3.36 13.22 10.97
C ALA A 19 -2.37 12.30 11.71
N ASP A 20 -2.19 11.08 11.20
CA ASP A 20 -1.16 10.16 11.68
C ASP A 20 0.18 10.44 10.98
N ARG A 21 1.27 10.25 11.71
CA ARG A 21 2.63 10.32 11.14
C ARG A 21 2.96 8.99 10.47
N ALA A 22 2.87 8.97 9.15
CA ALA A 22 3.21 7.82 8.33
C ALA A 22 4.67 7.92 7.87
N LEU A 23 5.51 7.02 8.36
CA LEU A 23 6.70 6.62 7.62
C LEU A 23 6.19 5.71 6.51
N ILE A 24 6.06 6.23 5.29
CA ILE A 24 5.78 5.40 4.12
C ILE A 24 7.14 5.06 3.53
N THR A 25 7.69 3.90 3.92
CA THR A 25 8.82 3.35 3.19
C THR A 25 8.32 2.25 2.27
N ALA A 26 8.89 2.14 1.06
CA ALA A 26 8.55 1.06 0.14
C ALA A 26 8.77 -0.35 0.73
N LYS A 27 9.52 -0.45 1.85
CA LYS A 27 9.69 -1.69 2.62
C LYS A 27 8.41 -2.18 3.31
N ASP A 28 7.46 -1.29 3.57
CA ASP A 28 6.25 -1.63 4.33
C ASP A 28 5.14 -2.21 3.44
N ALA A 29 5.35 -2.23 2.12
CA ALA A 29 4.44 -2.77 1.13
C ALA A 29 4.98 -4.09 0.54
N GLN A 30 4.11 -5.08 0.38
CA GLN A 30 4.43 -6.41 -0.13
C GLN A 30 3.38 -6.86 -1.14
N PHE A 31 3.80 -7.73 -2.06
CA PHE A 31 2.90 -8.46 -2.96
C PHE A 31 2.54 -9.80 -2.34
N ALA A 32 1.25 -10.12 -2.22
CA ALA A 32 0.76 -11.38 -1.68
C ALA A 32 -0.57 -11.76 -2.35
N GLY A 33 -0.87 -13.06 -2.48
CA GLY A 33 -2.20 -13.50 -2.92
C GLY A 33 -3.15 -13.58 -1.72
N MET A 34 -4.19 -12.75 -1.70
CA MET A 34 -5.11 -12.61 -0.56
C MET A 34 -6.46 -13.27 -0.78
N ASP A 35 -6.93 -13.36 -2.02
CA ASP A 35 -8.26 -13.92 -2.36
C ASP A 35 -8.20 -15.26 -3.14
N GLY A 36 -7.01 -15.67 -3.58
CA GLY A 36 -6.80 -16.93 -4.30
C GLY A 36 -7.10 -16.86 -5.80
N ASP A 37 -7.22 -15.68 -6.39
CA ASP A 37 -7.53 -15.50 -7.82
C ASP A 37 -6.32 -15.75 -8.76
N GLY A 38 -5.13 -15.99 -8.19
CA GLY A 38 -3.89 -16.24 -8.91
C GLY A 38 -3.14 -14.97 -9.31
N LYS A 39 -3.60 -13.79 -8.91
CA LYS A 39 -2.90 -12.51 -9.05
C LYS A 39 -2.25 -12.11 -7.74
N ALA A 40 -1.30 -11.18 -7.84
CA ALA A 40 -0.70 -10.56 -6.67
C ALA A 40 -1.50 -9.33 -6.27
N ASP A 41 -1.89 -9.28 -5.00
CA ASP A 41 -2.48 -8.12 -4.32
C ASP A 41 -1.41 -7.31 -3.60
N VAL A 42 -1.73 -6.07 -3.22
CA VAL A 42 -0.85 -5.21 -2.44
C VAL A 42 -1.27 -5.21 -0.98
N VAL A 43 -0.30 -5.42 -0.10
CA VAL A 43 -0.49 -5.43 1.35
C VAL A 43 0.47 -4.46 1.97
N ARG A 44 -0.01 -3.66 2.92
CA ARG A 44 0.80 -2.78 3.75
C ARG A 44 0.66 -3.16 5.22
N ILE A 45 1.78 -3.38 5.89
CA ILE A 45 1.82 -3.64 7.33
C ILE A 45 2.43 -2.41 8.01
N GLY A 46 1.61 -1.70 8.79
CA GLY A 46 2.07 -0.57 9.59
C GLY A 46 2.92 -1.01 10.78
N TRP A 47 3.73 -0.10 11.32
CA TRP A 47 4.57 -0.36 12.49
C TRP A 47 3.79 -0.72 13.77
N THR A 48 2.50 -0.36 13.82
CA THR A 48 1.56 -0.75 14.89
C THR A 48 0.97 -2.15 14.70
N GLY A 49 1.27 -2.82 13.58
CA GLY A 49 0.67 -4.10 13.19
C GLY A 49 -0.66 -3.97 12.44
N VAL A 50 -1.22 -2.75 12.30
CA VAL A 50 -2.40 -2.53 11.46
C VAL A 50 -2.06 -2.84 10.00
N THR A 51 -2.86 -3.72 9.39
CA THR A 51 -2.63 -4.22 8.04
C THR A 51 -3.76 -3.77 7.12
N HIS A 52 -3.39 -3.23 5.96
CA HIS A 52 -4.31 -2.87 4.88
C HIS A 52 -3.99 -3.71 3.64
N ALA A 53 -5.00 -4.10 2.88
CA ALA A 53 -4.85 -4.83 1.63
C ALA A 53 -5.74 -4.21 0.55
N TRP A 54 -5.25 -4.23 -0.69
CA TRP A 54 -5.97 -3.78 -1.89
C TRP A 54 -5.94 -4.89 -2.94
N LEU A 55 -7.13 -5.32 -3.36
CA LEU A 55 -7.30 -6.40 -4.32
C LEU A 55 -6.97 -5.96 -5.75
N ASN A 56 -6.32 -6.83 -6.50
CA ASN A 56 -6.04 -6.62 -7.92
C ASN A 56 -7.19 -7.18 -8.80
N GLU A 57 -8.32 -6.49 -8.78
CA GLU A 57 -9.54 -6.99 -9.44
C GLU A 57 -9.52 -6.83 -10.97
N LEU A 58 -8.68 -5.94 -11.48
CA LEU A 58 -8.67 -5.63 -12.91
C LEU A 58 -8.01 -6.77 -13.72
N PRO A 59 -8.44 -6.98 -14.97
CA PRO A 59 -7.74 -7.91 -15.87
C PRO A 59 -6.36 -7.34 -16.22
N ALA A 60 -5.39 -8.22 -16.44
CA ALA A 60 -3.99 -7.83 -16.68
C ALA A 60 -3.82 -6.86 -17.86
N ASN A 61 -4.66 -7.00 -18.88
CA ASN A 61 -4.63 -6.16 -20.08
C ASN A 61 -5.31 -4.79 -19.92
N ARG A 62 -5.88 -4.48 -18.75
CA ARG A 62 -6.55 -3.19 -18.52
C ARG A 62 -5.60 -1.99 -18.64
N PHE A 63 -4.30 -2.20 -18.47
CA PHE A 63 -3.32 -1.13 -18.61
C PHE A 63 -2.65 -1.08 -20.00
N ASP A 64 -2.98 -2.02 -20.89
CA ASP A 64 -2.46 -2.04 -22.26
C ASP A 64 -3.13 -1.01 -23.16
N THR A 65 -4.29 -0.49 -22.74
CA THR A 65 -5.06 0.51 -23.47
C THR A 65 -5.49 1.62 -22.52
N PHE A 66 -5.52 2.87 -22.99
CA PHE A 66 -6.04 3.97 -22.20
C PHE A 66 -7.56 3.81 -22.00
N HIS A 67 -8.01 3.94 -20.75
CA HIS A 67 -9.43 3.96 -20.39
C HIS A 67 -9.74 5.31 -19.71
N PRO A 68 -10.67 6.12 -20.25
CA PRO A 68 -11.07 7.39 -19.67
C PRO A 68 -11.90 7.25 -18.39
#